data_AF-A0A1I5XW19-F1
#
_entry.id   AF-A0A1I5XW19-F1
#
_cell.length_a   1.000
_cell.length_b   1.000
_cell.length_c   1.000
_cell.angle_alpha   90.00
_cell.angle_beta   90.00
_cell.angle_gamma   90.00
#
_symmetry.space_group_name_H-M   'P 1'
#
loop_
_entity.id
_entity.type
_entity.pdbx_description
1 polymer ?
#
loop_
_entity_poly.entity_id
_entity_poly.type
_entity_poly.pdbx_seq_one_letter_code
_entity_poly.pdbx_strand_id
1 'polypeptide(L)'
;MVNRAIDSKYRNTIVCIDSYEERILKGRVYNPYVNGEIGFVSLMDFIHVIEGMLEKMNFPQAYETKRTFQGKGDDDFVVQTCDPTVRGRIATFELKIFFRQNASWQGTLGWLDKKEEESFRSALEMMILMDSALQGEE
;
A
#
# COMPACT_ATOMS: atom_id res chain seq x y z
N MET A 1 -19.37 17.21 -12.13
CA MET A 1 -18.48 18.09 -11.33
C MET A 1 -18.29 17.45 -9.96
N VAL A 2 -17.25 16.64 -9.75
CA VAL A 2 -16.86 16.23 -8.39
C VAL A 2 -15.34 16.12 -8.36
N ASN A 3 -14.72 16.86 -7.45
CA ASN A 3 -13.54 16.48 -6.65
C ASN A 3 -12.82 17.74 -6.16
N ARG A 4 -13.57 18.52 -5.38
CA ARG A 4 -13.00 19.56 -4.53
C ARG A 4 -12.59 18.85 -3.24
N ALA A 5 -11.28 18.71 -3.06
CA ALA A 5 -10.62 18.11 -1.90
C ALA A 5 -11.05 16.66 -1.60
N ILE A 6 -10.42 15.69 -2.28
CA ILE A 6 -10.22 14.39 -1.64
C ILE A 6 -9.40 14.69 -0.38
N ASP A 7 -10.08 14.56 0.76
CA ASP A 7 -9.52 14.78 2.09
C ASP A 7 -8.18 14.03 2.18
N SER A 8 -7.12 14.71 2.66
CA SER A 8 -5.77 14.17 2.69
C SER A 8 -5.70 12.79 3.36
N LYS A 9 -6.66 12.51 4.25
CA LYS A 9 -6.83 11.21 4.92
C LYS A 9 -6.91 10.00 3.99
N TYR A 10 -7.44 10.13 2.77
CA TYR A 10 -7.57 8.99 1.84
C TYR A 10 -6.28 8.70 1.07
N ARG A 11 -5.34 9.66 1.02
CA ARG A 11 -4.01 9.48 0.42
C ARG A 11 -3.10 8.61 1.29
N ASN A 12 -3.36 8.61 2.60
CA ASN A 12 -2.52 7.95 3.56
C ASN A 12 -3.06 6.52 3.75
N THR A 13 -2.25 5.56 3.35
CA THR A 13 -2.51 4.14 3.56
C THR A 13 -1.55 3.64 4.62
N ILE A 14 -2.08 3.05 5.69
CA ILE A 14 -1.26 2.44 6.73
C ILE A 14 -0.99 1.00 6.34
N VAL A 15 0.28 0.61 6.34
CA VAL A 15 0.72 -0.75 6.03
C VAL A 15 1.36 -1.32 7.28
N CYS A 16 0.68 -2.28 7.90
CA CYS A 16 1.12 -2.96 9.11
C CYS A 16 1.80 -4.29 8.71
N ILE A 17 3.07 -4.46 9.06
CA ILE A 17 3.81 -5.70 8.83
C ILE A 17 3.75 -6.56 10.09
N ASP A 18 3.24 -7.79 9.94
CA ASP A 18 3.04 -8.73 11.04
C ASP A 18 4.08 -9.87 11.04
N SER A 19 4.62 -10.26 9.87
CA SER A 19 5.78 -11.17 9.78
C SER A 19 6.68 -10.82 8.59
N TYR A 20 7.97 -11.14 8.71
CA TYR A 20 8.95 -11.01 7.63
C TYR A 20 9.95 -12.17 7.68
N GLU A 21 9.61 -13.28 7.01
CA GLU A 21 10.40 -14.51 7.03
C GLU A 21 10.88 -14.80 5.60
N GLU A 22 12.17 -15.09 5.42
CA GLU A 22 12.76 -15.39 4.09
C GLU A 22 12.42 -14.35 3.00
N ARG A 23 12.34 -13.07 3.39
CA ARG A 23 11.90 -11.93 2.53
C ARG A 23 10.44 -11.98 2.07
N ILE A 24 9.61 -12.78 2.72
CA ILE A 24 8.16 -12.81 2.52
C ILE A 24 7.51 -11.94 3.59
N LEU A 25 7.05 -10.75 3.20
CA LEU A 25 6.22 -9.91 4.07
C LEU A 25 4.78 -10.39 4.13
N LYS A 26 4.23 -10.38 5.34
CA LYS A 26 2.82 -10.62 5.63
C LYS A 26 2.31 -9.51 6.53
N GLY A 27 1.07 -9.12 6.33
CA GLY A 27 0.54 -7.99 7.06
C GLY A 27 -0.84 -7.58 6.64
N ARG A 28 -1.18 -6.34 6.97
CA ARG A 28 -2.50 -5.76 6.76
C ARG A 28 -2.37 -4.34 6.26
N VAL A 29 -3.30 -3.95 5.40
CA VAL A 29 -3.41 -2.60 4.84
C VAL A 29 -4.67 -1.96 5.37
N TYR A 30 -4.56 -0.73 5.88
CA TYR A 30 -5.68 0.08 6.31
C TYR A 30 -5.73 1.38 5.49
N ASN A 31 -6.90 1.68 4.96
CA ASN A 31 -7.19 2.97 4.34
C ASN A 31 -8.60 3.41 4.72
N PRO A 32 -8.83 4.70 5.09
CA PRO A 32 -10.15 5.20 5.45
C PRO A 32 -11.24 5.01 4.37
N TYR A 33 -10.86 4.78 3.12
CA TYR A 33 -11.79 4.45 2.04
C TYR A 33 -12.47 3.09 2.23
N VAL A 34 -11.71 2.10 2.71
CA VAL A 34 -12.15 0.71 2.82
C VAL A 34 -12.96 0.48 4.12
N ASN A 35 -12.82 1.37 5.11
CA ASN A 35 -13.42 1.23 6.45
C ASN A 35 -13.14 -0.14 7.10
N GLY A 36 -11.91 -0.64 6.93
CA GLY A 36 -11.46 -1.92 7.45
C GLY A 36 -10.00 -2.20 7.08
N GLU A 37 -9.50 -3.37 7.45
CA GLU A 37 -8.21 -3.89 7.04
C GLU A 37 -8.35 -4.90 5.91
N ILE A 38 -7.39 -4.86 4.99
CA ILE A 38 -7.19 -5.89 3.96
C ILE A 38 -5.89 -6.61 4.28
N GLY A 39 -5.98 -7.91 4.57
CA GLY A 39 -4.81 -8.75 4.81
C GLY A 39 -4.06 -9.05 3.51
N PHE A 40 -2.75 -9.23 3.61
CA PHE A 40 -1.92 -9.77 2.54
C PHE A 40 -0.89 -10.77 3.09
N VAL A 41 -0.54 -11.77 2.29
CA VAL A 41 0.37 -12.87 2.70
C VAL A 41 1.68 -12.92 1.92
N SER A 42 1.88 -12.03 0.96
CA SER A 42 3.13 -11.92 0.20
C SER A 42 3.28 -10.54 -0.44
N LEU A 43 4.45 -10.28 -1.04
CA LEU A 43 4.69 -9.05 -1.79
C LEU A 43 3.75 -8.88 -2.99
N MET A 44 3.51 -9.94 -3.76
CA MET A 44 2.60 -9.86 -4.91
C MET A 44 1.16 -9.59 -4.47
N ASP A 45 0.73 -10.28 -3.41
CA ASP A 45 -0.59 -10.07 -2.81
C ASP A 45 -0.75 -8.62 -2.32
N PHE A 46 0.27 -8.07 -1.66
CA PHE A 46 0.32 -6.65 -1.28
C PHE A 46 0.17 -5.71 -2.48
N ILE A 47 0.86 -5.98 -3.61
CA ILE A 47 0.72 -5.17 -4.83
C ILE A 47 -0.71 -5.22 -5.35
N HIS A 48 -1.33 -6.40 -5.39
CA HIS A 48 -2.73 -6.55 -5.81
C HIS A 48 -3.69 -5.79 -4.89
N VAL A 49 -3.50 -5.91 -3.58
CA VAL A 49 -4.27 -5.19 -2.55
C VAL A 49 -4.23 -3.68 -2.77
N ILE A 50 -3.04 -3.11 -2.91
CA ILE A 50 -2.90 -1.66 -3.12
C ILE A 50 -3.48 -1.27 -4.50
N GLU A 51 -3.17 -2.00 -5.58
CA GLU A 51 -3.71 -1.67 -6.91
C GLU A 51 -5.23 -1.64 -6.94
N GLY A 52 -5.88 -2.72 -6.48
CA GLY A 52 -7.32 -2.79 -6.57
C GLY A 52 -8.02 -1.84 -5.57
N MET A 53 -7.38 -1.51 -4.44
CA MET A 53 -7.83 -0.41 -3.58
C MET A 53 -7.79 0.94 -4.33
N LEU A 54 -6.69 1.27 -5.01
CA LEU A 54 -6.55 2.52 -5.76
C LEU A 54 -7.50 2.58 -6.97
N GLU A 55 -7.75 1.44 -7.62
CA GLU A 55 -8.72 1.33 -8.72
C GLU A 55 -10.15 1.56 -8.24
N LYS A 56 -10.56 0.93 -7.12
CA LYS A 56 -11.89 1.13 -6.50
C LYS A 56 -12.07 2.56 -6.00
N MET A 57 -11.05 3.15 -5.38
CA MET A 57 -11.04 4.56 -4.96
C MET A 57 -11.05 5.54 -6.14
N ASN A 58 -10.63 5.08 -7.33
CA ASN A 58 -10.34 5.90 -8.51
C ASN A 58 -9.42 7.09 -8.19
N PHE A 59 -8.46 6.88 -7.28
CA PHE A 59 -7.56 7.90 -6.79
C PHE A 59 -6.29 7.32 -6.16
N PRO A 60 -5.08 7.80 -6.54
CA PRO A 60 -4.81 8.62 -7.71
C PRO A 60 -5.26 7.89 -8.99
N GLN A 61 -5.74 8.64 -9.97
CA GLN A 61 -6.14 8.04 -11.23
C GLN A 61 -4.90 7.51 -11.96
N ALA A 62 -4.98 6.28 -12.46
CA ALA A 62 -3.95 5.73 -13.33
C ALA A 62 -3.89 6.53 -14.64
N TYR A 63 -2.70 6.94 -15.05
CA TYR A 63 -2.50 7.62 -16.33
C TYR A 63 -2.48 6.65 -17.52
N GLU A 64 -2.30 5.35 -17.23
CA GLU A 64 -2.16 4.29 -18.23
C GLU A 64 -2.95 3.06 -17.79
N THR A 65 -3.44 2.29 -18.76
CA THR A 65 -4.00 0.96 -18.52
C THR A 65 -2.86 -0.05 -18.40
N LYS A 66 -2.83 -0.84 -17.32
CA LYS A 66 -1.86 -1.93 -17.18
C LYS A 66 -2.05 -2.99 -18.27
N ARG A 67 -0.94 -3.46 -18.82
CA ARG A 67 -0.92 -4.63 -19.71
C ARG A 67 -1.08 -5.89 -18.88
N THR A 68 -1.96 -6.78 -19.30
CA THR A 68 -2.19 -8.07 -18.66
C THR A 68 -2.06 -9.19 -19.68
N PHE A 69 -1.52 -10.33 -19.28
CA PHE A 69 -1.45 -11.52 -20.14
C PHE A 69 -2.78 -12.30 -20.17
N GLN A 70 -3.63 -12.09 -19.16
CA GLN A 70 -4.98 -12.66 -19.04
C GLN A 70 -5.97 -11.50 -18.82
N GLY A 71 -7.26 -11.72 -19.09
CA GLY A 71 -8.31 -10.72 -18.81
C GLY A 71 -8.31 -10.28 -17.35
N LYS A 72 -8.91 -9.13 -17.04
CA LYS A 72 -9.05 -8.66 -15.64
C LYS A 72 -9.76 -9.75 -14.83
N GLY A 73 -9.06 -10.33 -13.85
CA GLY A 73 -9.70 -11.10 -12.79
C GLY A 73 -10.45 -10.14 -11.86
N ASP A 74 -11.54 -10.61 -11.25
CA ASP A 74 -12.15 -9.90 -10.13
C ASP A 74 -11.21 -10.04 -8.92
N ASP A 75 -10.34 -9.06 -8.73
CA ASP A 75 -9.57 -8.91 -7.49
C ASP A 75 -10.53 -8.39 -6.40
N ASP A 76 -11.33 -9.32 -5.86
CA ASP A 76 -12.19 -9.05 -4.71
C ASP A 76 -11.39 -9.21 -3.42
N PHE A 77 -11.06 -8.08 -2.80
CA PHE A 77 -10.45 -8.05 -1.48
C PHE A 77 -11.48 -8.39 -0.41
N VAL A 78 -11.10 -9.27 0.51
CA VAL A 78 -11.86 -9.51 1.73
C VAL A 78 -11.52 -8.40 2.72
N VAL A 79 -12.45 -7.48 2.91
CA VAL A 79 -12.36 -6.43 3.92
C VAL A 79 -12.78 -6.99 5.27
N GLN A 80 -11.91 -6.87 6.26
CA GLN A 80 -12.23 -7.22 7.65
C GLN A 80 -12.42 -5.93 8.46
N THR A 81 -13.44 -5.91 9.32
CA THR A 81 -13.62 -4.80 10.26
C THR A 81 -12.56 -4.87 11.35
N CYS A 82 -11.77 -3.81 11.49
CA CYS A 82 -10.73 -3.70 12.51
C CYS A 82 -10.73 -2.32 13.15
N ASP A 83 -10.06 -2.21 14.30
CA ASP A 83 -9.81 -0.93 14.93
C ASP A 83 -8.65 -0.21 14.23
N PRO A 84 -8.79 1.06 13.80
CA PRO A 84 -7.73 1.83 13.14
C PRO A 84 -6.47 2.08 14.00
N THR A 85 -6.48 1.77 15.30
CA THR A 85 -5.30 1.95 16.16
C THR A 85 -4.24 0.84 16.04
N VAL A 86 -4.48 -0.17 15.19
CA VAL A 86 -3.64 -1.37 15.16
C VAL A 86 -2.34 -1.12 14.40
N ARG A 87 -1.22 -1.24 15.12
CA ARG A 87 0.14 -1.26 14.56
C ARG A 87 0.50 -2.67 14.07
N GLY A 88 1.44 -2.74 13.13
CA GLY A 88 2.09 -4.00 12.77
C GLY A 88 2.90 -4.56 13.93
N ARG A 89 3.10 -5.88 13.94
CA ARG A 89 3.94 -6.55 14.96
C ARG A 89 5.43 -6.25 14.79
N ILE A 90 5.88 -6.09 13.54
CA ILE A 90 7.28 -5.83 13.19
C ILE A 90 7.47 -4.35 12.88
N ALA A 91 6.73 -3.85 11.89
CA ALA A 91 6.86 -2.47 11.44
C ALA A 91 5.51 -1.90 11.01
N THR A 92 5.36 -0.59 11.14
CA THR A 92 4.22 0.14 10.58
C THR A 92 4.69 1.23 9.64
N PHE A 93 4.21 1.19 8.40
CA PHE A 93 4.50 2.19 7.37
C PHE A 93 3.28 3.06 7.05
N GLU A 94 3.52 4.32 6.76
CA GLU A 94 2.58 5.23 6.13
C GLU A 94 2.94 5.38 4.65
N LEU A 95 2.15 4.75 3.77
CA LEU A 95 2.29 4.81 2.32
C LEU A 95 1.43 5.93 1.75
N LYS A 96 2.06 6.88 1.06
CA LYS A 96 1.40 7.95 0.31
C LYS A 96 1.74 7.82 -1.16
N ILE A 97 0.76 7.47 -1.99
CA ILE A 97 0.93 7.41 -3.45
C ILE A 97 0.40 8.71 -4.06
N PHE A 98 1.27 9.46 -4.73
CA PHE A 98 0.94 10.72 -5.36
C PHE A 98 0.60 10.56 -6.84
N PHE A 99 1.35 9.70 -7.54
CA PHE A 99 1.20 9.52 -8.98
C PHE A 99 1.22 8.03 -9.36
N ARG A 100 0.50 7.73 -10.45
CA ARG A 100 0.43 6.41 -11.09
C ARG A 100 0.78 6.55 -12.58
N GLN A 101 2.07 6.71 -12.88
CA GLN A 101 2.60 6.90 -14.24
C GLN A 101 3.59 5.79 -14.61
N ASN A 102 3.71 5.47 -15.90
CA ASN A 102 4.60 4.42 -16.43
C ASN A 102 4.34 3.04 -15.81
N ALA A 103 3.07 2.69 -15.63
CA ALA A 103 2.63 1.48 -14.91
C ALA A 103 3.28 1.27 -13.53
N SER A 104 3.64 2.36 -12.83
CA SER A 104 4.31 2.35 -11.53
C SER A 104 3.67 3.35 -10.55
N TRP A 105 4.20 3.39 -9.33
CA TRP A 105 3.78 4.31 -8.27
C TRP A 105 4.92 5.26 -7.90
N GLN A 106 4.56 6.51 -7.60
CA GLN A 106 5.48 7.51 -7.06
C GLN A 106 4.88 8.16 -5.82
N GLY A 107 5.69 8.40 -4.80
CA GLY A 107 5.17 8.76 -3.49
C GLY A 107 6.20 8.85 -2.39
N THR A 108 5.72 8.79 -1.15
CA THR A 108 6.56 8.67 0.05
C THR A 108 6.13 7.49 0.90
N LEU A 109 7.11 6.91 1.59
CA LEU A 109 6.94 5.83 2.54
C LEU A 109 7.51 6.31 3.88
N GLY A 110 6.62 6.55 4.85
CA GLY A 110 6.97 6.88 6.22
C GLY A 110 7.11 5.62 7.07
N TRP A 111 8.22 5.45 7.78
CA TRP A 111 8.34 4.45 8.83
C TRP A 111 7.92 5.05 10.17
N LEU A 112 6.72 4.71 10.65
CA LEU A 112 6.13 5.36 11.83
C LEU A 112 6.89 5.06 13.12
N ASP A 113 7.53 3.89 13.22
CA ASP A 113 8.25 3.49 14.43
C ASP A 113 9.57 4.28 14.59
N LYS A 114 10.27 4.58 13.48
CA LYS A 114 11.51 5.39 13.48
C LYS A 114 11.29 6.87 13.16
N LYS A 115 10.08 7.28 12.78
CA LYS A 115 9.72 8.65 12.36
C LYS A 115 10.57 9.16 11.18
N GLU A 116 10.93 8.25 10.28
CA GLU A 116 11.62 8.56 9.04
C GLU A 116 10.63 8.53 7.88
N GLU A 117 10.81 9.39 6.87
CA GLU A 117 10.00 9.37 5.65
C GLU A 117 10.92 9.48 4.44
N GLU A 118 10.82 8.52 3.54
CA GLU A 118 11.63 8.45 2.32
C GLU A 118 10.75 8.53 1.07
N SER A 119 11.24 9.24 0.06
CA SER A 119 10.55 9.33 -1.24
C SER A 119 10.92 8.17 -2.15
N PHE A 120 9.96 7.68 -2.92
CA PHE A 120 10.19 6.68 -3.96
C PHE A 120 9.66 7.16 -5.32
N ARG A 121 10.38 6.77 -6.38
CA ARG A 121 10.09 7.14 -7.78
C ARG A 121 9.54 5.97 -8.58
N SER A 122 9.46 4.79 -7.98
CA SER A 122 8.81 3.61 -8.54
C SER A 122 8.30 2.68 -7.44
N ALA A 123 7.34 1.81 -7.79
CA ALA A 123 6.92 0.74 -6.90
C ALA A 123 8.09 -0.17 -6.51
N LEU A 124 9.09 -0.37 -7.39
CA LEU A 124 10.29 -1.14 -7.08
C LEU A 124 11.14 -0.47 -6.00
N GLU A 125 11.36 0.85 -6.10
CA GLU A 125 12.06 1.61 -5.06
C GLU A 125 11.33 1.50 -3.70
N MET A 126 10.00 1.62 -3.69
CA MET A 126 9.20 1.43 -2.47
C MET A 126 9.41 0.03 -1.86
N MET A 127 9.40 -1.03 -2.67
CA MET A 127 9.61 -2.40 -2.20
C MET A 127 11.02 -2.60 -1.62
N ILE A 128 12.05 -2.02 -2.25
CA ILE A 128 13.43 -2.08 -1.76
C ILE A 128 13.56 -1.29 -0.45
N LEU A 129 12.90 -0.14 -0.33
CA LEU A 129 12.87 0.64 0.92
C LEU A 129 12.24 -0.18 2.05
N MET A 130 11.10 -0.82 1.82
CA MET A 130 10.45 -1.71 2.79
C MET A 130 11.38 -2.88 3.18
N ASP A 131 11.99 -3.56 2.20
CA ASP A 131 12.95 -4.65 2.45
C ASP A 131 14.13 -4.18 3.31
N SER A 132 14.71 -3.02 3.02
CA SER A 132 15.83 -2.46 3.77
C SER A 132 15.46 -2.10 5.22
N ALA A 133 14.25 -1.57 5.44
CA ALA A 133 13.75 -1.26 6.77
C ALA A 133 13.54 -2.53 7.61
N LEU A 134 12.99 -3.58 6.98
CA LEU A 134 12.67 -4.86 7.65
C LEU A 134 13.91 -5.74 7.90
N GLN A 135 15.01 -5.54 7.15
CA GLN A 135 16.29 -6.23 7.40
C GLN A 135 17.09 -5.60 8.55
N GLY A 136 16.81 -4.35 8.92
CA GLY A 136 17.54 -3.62 9.97
C GLY A 136 17.19 -4.01 11.41
N GLU A 137 16.49 -5.13 11.62
CA GLU A 137 16.07 -5.67 12.93
C GLU A 137 16.78 -6.99 13.30
N GLU A 138 18.02 -7.20 12.82
CA GLU A 138 18.96 -8.17 13.41
C GLU A 138 19.69 -7.60 14.64
#